data_AF-A0A1W9I3T6-F1
#
_entry.id   AF-A0A1W9I3T6-F1
#
_cell.length_a   1.000
_cell.length_b   1.000
_cell.length_c   1.000
_cell.angle_alpha   90.00
_cell.angle_beta   90.00
_cell.angle_gamma   90.00
#
_symmetry.space_group_name_H-M   'P 1'
#
loop_
_entity.id
_entity.type
_entity.pdbx_description
1 polymer ?
#
loop_
_entity_poly.entity_id
_entity_poly.type
_entity_poly.pdbx_seq_one_letter_code
_entity_poly.pdbx_strand_id
1 'polypeptide(L)'
;MDLEIHNKPEPLKIDFTSKDRPRSANRFLYEAEVEVIKREIGDLETIRKSLGFSQRKICQLLMVDPSAWTRWMKGDKVPPHIFRALSWYLKVIEKNPIDHKPNYEMLRVQMEMIIEDLEKSRAQIRLLRIRLIRVAAGTVIFAVFIALMFLFR
;
A
#
# COMPACT_ATOMS: atom_id res chain seq x y z
N MET A 1 -67.84 -47.07 -31.54
CA MET A 1 -66.60 -47.79 -31.88
C MET A 1 -65.85 -46.96 -32.90
N ASP A 2 -65.44 -45.75 -32.53
CA ASP A 2 -64.34 -45.45 -31.60
C ASP A 2 -63.02 -46.01 -32.12
N LEU A 3 -62.14 -45.13 -32.61
CA LEU A 3 -60.99 -44.67 -31.82
C LEU A 3 -60.10 -43.81 -32.73
N GLU A 4 -60.30 -42.50 -32.66
CA GLU A 4 -59.29 -41.52 -33.05
C GLU A 4 -58.07 -41.72 -32.14
N ILE A 5 -56.94 -42.18 -32.70
CA ILE A 5 -55.66 -42.17 -32.01
C ILE A 5 -54.87 -40.97 -32.52
N HIS A 6 -55.22 -39.82 -31.97
CA HIS A 6 -54.42 -38.61 -32.03
C HIS A 6 -53.30 -38.74 -31.01
N ASN A 7 -52.10 -39.17 -31.42
CA ASN A 7 -50.92 -39.04 -30.56
C ASN A 7 -49.68 -38.69 -31.39
N LYS A 8 -49.64 -37.43 -31.83
CA LYS A 8 -48.41 -36.79 -32.31
C LYS A 8 -47.56 -36.54 -31.06
N PRO A 9 -46.36 -37.14 -30.93
CA PRO A 9 -45.52 -36.90 -29.76
C PRO A 9 -45.21 -35.40 -29.68
N GLU A 10 -45.58 -34.78 -28.57
CA GLU A 10 -45.16 -33.41 -28.29
C GLU A 10 -43.64 -33.33 -28.34
N PRO A 11 -43.05 -32.33 -29.03
CA PRO A 11 -41.62 -32.15 -29.01
C PRO A 11 -41.19 -31.86 -27.56
N LEU A 12 -40.24 -32.67 -27.08
CA LEU A 12 -39.56 -32.47 -25.80
C LEU A 12 -39.15 -31.00 -25.67
N LYS A 13 -39.83 -30.26 -24.79
CA LYS A 13 -39.39 -28.93 -24.36
C LYS A 13 -38.15 -29.11 -23.50
N ILE A 14 -36.99 -29.15 -24.13
CA ILE A 14 -35.70 -29.07 -23.44
C ILE A 14 -35.62 -27.65 -22.89
N ASP A 15 -35.90 -27.52 -21.59
CA ASP A 15 -35.69 -26.27 -20.87
C ASP A 15 -34.18 -26.05 -20.74
N PHE A 16 -33.62 -25.29 -21.68
CA PHE A 16 -32.24 -24.79 -21.63
C PHE A 16 -32.11 -23.72 -20.55
N THR A 17 -32.43 -24.05 -19.29
CA THR A 17 -32.03 -23.21 -18.16
C THR A 17 -30.50 -23.13 -18.19
N SER A 18 -30.03 -21.91 -18.35
CA SER A 18 -28.66 -21.46 -18.58
C SER A 18 -27.58 -21.92 -17.56
N LYS A 19 -27.87 -22.85 -16.65
CA LYS A 19 -26.96 -23.27 -15.58
C LYS A 19 -25.87 -24.25 -16.01
N ASP A 20 -26.10 -25.06 -17.04
CA ASP A 20 -25.16 -26.12 -17.45
C ASP A 20 -24.57 -25.92 -18.85
N ARG A 21 -24.26 -24.67 -19.22
CA ARG A 21 -23.39 -24.47 -20.39
C ARG A 21 -22.00 -25.01 -20.04
N PRO A 22 -21.42 -25.92 -20.84
CA PRO A 22 -20.08 -26.43 -20.60
C PRO A 22 -19.12 -25.24 -20.49
N ARG A 23 -18.42 -25.13 -19.36
CA ARG A 23 -17.46 -24.05 -19.14
C ARG A 23 -16.37 -24.19 -20.20
N SER A 24 -16.05 -23.10 -20.90
CA SER A 24 -14.93 -23.13 -21.84
C SER A 24 -13.64 -23.45 -21.07
N ALA A 25 -12.72 -24.20 -21.68
CA ALA A 25 -11.43 -24.53 -21.08
C ALA A 25 -10.68 -23.27 -20.60
N ASN A 26 -10.77 -22.18 -21.37
CA ASN A 26 -10.20 -20.89 -20.99
C ASN A 26 -10.77 -20.35 -19.68
N ARG A 27 -12.08 -20.45 -19.47
CA ARG A 27 -12.70 -19.99 -18.22
C ARG A 27 -12.19 -20.78 -17.02
N PHE A 28 -12.00 -22.09 -17.17
CA PHE A 28 -11.47 -22.94 -16.11
C PHE A 28 -10.02 -22.55 -15.76
N LEU A 29 -9.18 -22.31 -16.77
CA LEU A 29 -7.81 -21.84 -16.57
C LEU A 29 -7.77 -20.50 -15.82
N TYR A 30 -8.61 -19.54 -16.20
CA TYR A 30 -8.66 -18.24 -15.52
C TYR A 30 -9.17 -18.34 -14.08
N GLU A 31 -10.13 -19.22 -13.81
CA GLU A 31 -10.62 -19.45 -12.44
C GLU A 31 -9.51 -20.07 -11.57
N ALA A 32 -8.76 -21.05 -12.10
CA ALA A 32 -7.63 -21.66 -11.41
C ALA A 32 -6.48 -20.66 -11.17
N GLU A 33 -6.14 -19.84 -12.16
CA GLU A 33 -5.12 -18.80 -12.03
C GLU A 33 -5.46 -17.81 -10.90
N VAL A 34 -6.73 -17.39 -10.82
CA VAL A 34 -7.20 -16.49 -9.74
C VAL A 34 -7.06 -17.14 -8.38
N GLU A 35 -7.36 -18.44 -8.24
CA GLU A 35 -7.17 -19.14 -6.97
C GLU A 35 -5.71 -19.21 -6.54
N VAL A 36 -4.79 -19.45 -7.48
CA VAL A 36 -3.35 -19.42 -7.21
C VAL A 36 -2.93 -18.02 -6.76
N ILE A 37 -3.30 -16.98 -7.53
CA ILE A 37 -2.97 -15.59 -7.19
C ILE A 37 -3.52 -15.24 -5.80
N LYS A 38 -4.77 -15.60 -5.50
CA LYS A 38 -5.36 -15.34 -4.17
C LYS A 38 -4.59 -16.01 -3.03
N ARG A 39 -4.05 -17.21 -3.24
CA ARG A 39 -3.22 -17.88 -2.23
C ARG A 39 -1.88 -17.16 -2.04
N GLU A 40 -1.32 -16.59 -3.10
CA GLU A 40 -0.03 -15.89 -3.06
C GLU A 40 -0.13 -14.48 -2.45
N ILE A 41 -1.09 -13.67 -2.91
CA ILE A 41 -1.18 -12.24 -2.57
C ILE A 41 -2.37 -11.87 -1.66
N GLY A 42 -3.29 -12.80 -1.45
CA GLY A 42 -4.49 -12.62 -0.61
C GLY A 42 -5.70 -12.04 -1.34
N ASP A 43 -6.68 -11.61 -0.54
CA ASP A 43 -7.94 -11.02 -1.03
C ASP A 43 -7.79 -9.55 -1.44
N LEU A 44 -8.72 -9.06 -2.28
CA LEU A 44 -8.74 -7.68 -2.78
C LEU A 44 -8.60 -6.62 -1.68
N GLU A 45 -9.31 -6.82 -0.57
CA GLU A 45 -9.32 -5.89 0.55
C GLU A 45 -8.02 -5.93 1.35
N THR A 46 -7.44 -7.11 1.50
CA THR A 46 -6.14 -7.29 2.14
C THR A 46 -5.05 -6.61 1.32
N ILE A 47 -5.07 -6.80 -0.01
CA ILE A 47 -4.15 -6.13 -0.94
C ILE A 47 -4.33 -4.60 -0.90
N ARG A 48 -5.57 -4.12 -0.88
CA ARG A 48 -5.86 -2.68 -0.77
C ARG A 48 -5.25 -2.08 0.51
N LYS A 49 -5.43 -2.77 1.63
CA LYS A 49 -4.91 -2.34 2.93
C LYS A 49 -3.39 -2.40 2.99
N SER A 50 -2.76 -3.45 2.47
CA SER A 50 -1.30 -3.58 2.44
C SER A 50 -0.64 -2.48 1.59
N LEU A 51 -1.29 -2.07 0.51
CA LEU A 51 -0.87 -0.93 -0.32
C LEU A 51 -1.16 0.44 0.35
N GLY A 52 -1.87 0.49 1.47
CA GLY A 52 -2.28 1.74 2.12
C GLY A 52 -3.25 2.58 1.28
N PHE A 53 -3.96 1.97 0.34
CA PHE A 53 -4.83 2.70 -0.59
C PHE A 53 -6.23 2.86 -0.05
N SER A 54 -6.83 4.04 -0.28
CA SER A 54 -8.28 4.21 -0.15
C SER A 54 -9.01 3.41 -1.24
N GLN A 55 -10.29 3.09 -1.02
CA GLN A 55 -11.11 2.43 -2.03
C GLN A 55 -11.10 3.20 -3.36
N ARG A 56 -11.25 4.53 -3.31
CA ARG A 56 -11.20 5.38 -4.50
C ARG A 56 -9.87 5.26 -5.24
N LYS A 57 -8.74 5.22 -4.51
CA LYS A 57 -7.41 5.16 -5.10
C LYS A 57 -7.15 3.82 -5.80
N ILE A 58 -7.55 2.69 -5.19
CA ILE A 58 -7.39 1.38 -5.84
C ILE A 58 -8.31 1.21 -7.04
N CYS A 59 -9.52 1.78 -7.00
CA CYS A 59 -10.43 1.80 -8.15
C CYS A 59 -9.83 2.59 -9.32
N GLN A 60 -9.21 3.75 -9.04
CA GLN A 60 -8.50 4.53 -10.05
C GLN A 60 -7.32 3.77 -10.64
N LEU A 61 -6.52 3.10 -9.80
CA LEU A 61 -5.40 2.28 -10.25
C LEU A 61 -5.85 1.17 -11.21
N LEU A 62 -6.92 0.47 -10.85
CA LEU A 62 -7.46 -0.63 -11.62
C LEU A 62 -8.35 -0.18 -12.78
N MET A 63 -8.59 1.13 -12.92
CA MET A 63 -9.50 1.72 -13.89
C MET A 63 -10.92 1.13 -13.82
N VAL A 64 -11.42 0.91 -12.60
CA VAL A 64 -12.76 0.37 -12.34
C VAL A 64 -13.63 1.36 -11.57
N ASP A 65 -14.94 1.21 -11.71
CA ASP A 65 -15.90 2.03 -10.98
C ASP A 65 -15.97 1.63 -9.48
N PRO A 66 -16.07 2.60 -8.54
CA PRO A 66 -16.22 2.29 -7.11
C PRO A 66 -17.41 1.40 -6.76
N SER A 67 -18.50 1.45 -7.54
CA SER A 67 -19.65 0.57 -7.35
C SER A 67 -19.31 -0.89 -7.64
N ALA A 68 -18.49 -1.16 -8.67
CA ALA A 68 -18.02 -2.51 -8.99
C ALA A 68 -17.17 -3.08 -7.84
N TRP A 69 -16.26 -2.28 -7.30
CA TRP A 69 -15.48 -2.67 -6.11
C TRP A 69 -16.37 -2.99 -4.92
N THR A 70 -17.35 -2.13 -4.65
CA THR A 70 -18.30 -2.34 -3.53
C THR A 70 -19.11 -3.63 -3.70
N ARG A 71 -19.52 -3.95 -4.93
CA ARG A 71 -20.22 -5.20 -5.24
C ARG A 71 -19.34 -6.42 -4.98
N TRP A 72 -18.09 -6.39 -5.42
CA TRP A 72 -17.13 -7.47 -5.18
C TRP A 72 -16.90 -7.71 -3.69
N MET A 73 -16.83 -6.64 -2.91
CA MET A 73 -16.71 -6.73 -1.46
C MET A 73 -17.94 -7.34 -0.77
N LYS A 74 -19.10 -7.32 -1.43
CA LYS A 74 -20.35 -7.94 -0.95
C LYS A 74 -20.52 -9.40 -1.39
N GLY A 75 -19.54 -9.96 -2.10
CA GLY A 75 -19.55 -11.35 -2.54
C GLY A 75 -19.84 -11.56 -4.02
N ASP A 76 -20.01 -10.49 -4.81
CA ASP A 76 -20.07 -10.64 -6.27
C ASP A 76 -18.75 -11.19 -6.80
N LYS A 77 -18.84 -12.02 -7.85
CA LYS A 77 -17.66 -12.61 -8.48
C LYS A 77 -16.77 -11.52 -9.09
N VAL A 78 -15.54 -11.44 -8.59
CA VAL A 78 -14.50 -10.58 -9.14
C VAL A 78 -14.04 -11.11 -10.50
N PRO A 79 -13.91 -10.27 -11.54
CA PRO A 79 -13.33 -10.67 -12.80
C PRO A 79 -11.86 -11.10 -12.66
N PRO A 80 -11.42 -12.18 -13.33
CA PRO A 80 -10.04 -12.68 -13.20
C PRO A 80 -8.94 -11.66 -13.52
N HIS A 81 -9.18 -10.78 -14.49
CA HIS A 81 -8.21 -9.78 -14.90
C HIS A 81 -7.86 -8.77 -13.80
N ILE A 82 -8.73 -8.58 -12.80
CA ILE A 82 -8.47 -7.68 -11.67
C ILE A 82 -7.34 -8.23 -10.79
N PHE A 83 -7.38 -9.53 -10.47
CA PHE A 83 -6.31 -10.18 -9.72
C PHE A 83 -5.00 -10.20 -10.50
N ARG A 84 -5.07 -10.41 -11.83
CA ARG A 84 -3.88 -10.35 -12.69
C ARG A 84 -3.26 -8.96 -12.75
N ALA A 85 -4.08 -7.92 -12.85
CA ALA A 85 -3.59 -6.55 -12.82
C ALA A 85 -2.90 -6.22 -11.48
N LEU A 86 -3.50 -6.63 -10.36
CA LEU A 86 -2.90 -6.46 -9.03
C LEU A 86 -1.58 -7.24 -8.88
N SER A 87 -1.52 -8.49 -9.37
CA SER A 87 -0.29 -9.28 -9.27
C SER A 87 0.84 -8.67 -10.09
N TRP A 88 0.56 -8.16 -11.30
CA TRP A 88 1.55 -7.42 -12.09
C TRP A 88 1.98 -6.13 -11.41
N TYR A 89 1.04 -5.38 -10.86
CA TYR A 89 1.33 -4.14 -10.16
C TYR A 89 2.26 -4.37 -8.95
N LEU A 90 1.99 -5.39 -8.14
CA LEU A 90 2.83 -5.76 -7.00
C LEU A 90 4.25 -6.15 -7.44
N LYS A 91 4.39 -6.93 -8.53
CA LYS A 91 5.70 -7.29 -9.10
C LYS A 91 6.48 -6.07 -9.60
N VAL A 92 5.79 -5.05 -10.10
CA VAL A 92 6.43 -3.79 -10.52
C VAL A 92 6.92 -3.00 -9.31
N ILE A 93 6.11 -2.91 -8.24
CA ILE A 93 6.52 -2.25 -6.99
C ILE A 93 7.73 -2.94 -6.37
N GLU A 94 7.72 -4.26 -6.33
CA GLU A 94 8.80 -5.06 -5.74
C GLU A 94 10.14 -4.76 -6.43
N LYS A 95 10.13 -4.56 -7.75
CA LYS A 95 11.32 -4.20 -8.52
C LYS A 95 11.71 -2.73 -8.40
N ASN A 96 10.75 -1.83 -8.14
CA ASN A 96 10.96 -0.37 -8.08
C ASN A 96 10.24 0.24 -6.86
N PRO A 97 10.79 0.09 -5.64
CA PRO A 97 10.09 0.46 -4.40
C PRO A 97 9.97 1.98 -4.16
N ILE A 98 10.70 2.81 -4.91
CA ILE A 98 10.80 4.26 -4.67
C ILE A 98 9.59 5.03 -5.23
N ASP A 99 8.97 4.54 -6.32
CA ASP A 99 7.91 5.29 -7.03
C ASP A 99 6.51 5.12 -6.43
N HIS A 100 6.30 4.19 -5.50
CA HIS A 100 4.96 3.82 -5.02
C HIS A 100 4.76 3.93 -3.51
N LYS A 101 5.69 4.58 -2.82
CA LYS A 101 5.51 4.91 -1.41
C LYS A 101 4.26 5.80 -1.26
N PRO A 102 3.22 5.36 -0.53
CA PRO A 102 2.07 6.20 -0.24
C PRO A 102 2.55 7.49 0.47
N ASN A 103 1.82 8.60 0.28
CA ASN A 103 2.25 9.94 0.70
C ASN A 103 2.77 10.02 2.16
N TYR A 104 2.28 9.15 3.06
CA TYR A 104 2.73 9.08 4.45
C TYR A 104 4.18 8.56 4.62
N GLU A 105 4.67 7.70 3.73
CA GLU A 105 6.05 7.19 3.75
C GLU A 105 7.06 8.27 3.36
N MET A 106 6.70 9.09 2.37
CA MET A 106 7.48 10.29 2.02
C MET A 106 7.48 11.28 3.19
N LEU A 107 6.33 11.51 3.81
CA LEU A 107 6.22 12.29 5.05
C LEU A 107 7.08 11.71 6.18
N ARG A 108 7.14 10.38 6.34
CA ARG A 108 8.01 9.73 7.34
C ARG A 108 9.47 10.01 7.06
N VAL A 109 9.94 9.79 5.84
CA VAL A 109 11.34 10.04 5.45
C VAL A 109 11.70 11.52 5.60
N GLN A 110 10.79 12.43 5.24
CA GLN A 110 10.97 13.86 5.46
C GLN A 110 11.02 14.20 6.95
N MET A 111 10.16 13.61 7.79
CA MET A 111 10.19 13.81 9.23
C MET A 111 11.47 13.26 9.86
N GLU A 112 11.95 12.08 9.45
CA GLU A 112 13.22 11.50 9.92
C GLU A 112 14.39 12.43 9.60
N MET A 113 14.43 12.97 8.37
CA MET A 113 15.44 13.94 7.96
C MET A 113 15.39 15.23 8.80
N ILE A 114 14.19 15.74 9.07
CA ILE A 114 13.99 16.92 9.93
C ILE A 114 14.46 16.63 11.36
N ILE A 115 14.15 15.45 11.90
CA ILE A 115 14.56 15.05 13.25
C ILE A 115 16.08 14.97 13.34
N GLU A 116 16.74 14.35 12.36
CA GLU A 116 18.21 14.24 12.32
C GLU A 116 18.87 15.63 12.27
N ASP A 117 18.34 16.53 11.44
CA ASP A 117 18.89 17.89 11.32
C ASP A 117 18.67 18.73 12.59
N LEU A 118 17.54 18.54 13.27
CA LEU A 118 17.27 19.14 14.57
C LEU A 118 18.22 18.60 15.66
N GLU A 119 18.50 17.29 15.66
CA GLU A 119 19.45 16.68 16.60
C GLU A 119 20.87 17.20 16.40
N LYS A 120 21.30 17.29 15.13
CA LYS A 120 22.61 17.84 14.75
C LYS A 120 22.75 19.30 15.17
N SER A 121 21.72 20.11 14.92
CA SER A 121 21.67 21.51 15.34
C SER A 121 21.74 21.66 16.87
N ARG A 122 20.99 20.82 17.61
CA ARG A 122 21.06 20.79 19.08
C ARG A 122 22.45 20.39 19.59
N ALA A 123 23.12 19.43 18.94
CA ALA A 123 24.49 19.05 19.28
C ALA A 123 25.48 20.21 19.07
N GLN A 124 25.37 20.93 17.95
CA GLN A 124 26.20 22.11 17.68
C GLN A 124 26.00 23.21 18.73
N ILE A 125 24.75 23.52 19.10
CA ILE A 125 24.45 24.51 20.15
C ILE A 125 25.07 24.10 21.49
N ARG A 126 25.03 22.81 21.85
CA ARG A 126 25.68 22.32 23.08
C ARG A 126 27.19 22.56 23.04
N LEU A 127 27.85 22.27 21.92
CA LEU A 127 29.29 22.49 21.76
C LEU A 127 29.67 23.97 21.84
N LEU A 128 28.86 24.85 21.23
CA LEU A 128 29.06 26.30 21.30
C LEU A 128 28.96 26.81 22.74
N ARG A 129 27.97 26.34 23.52
CA ARG A 129 27.83 26.69 24.95
C ARG A 129 29.05 26.27 25.76
N ILE A 130 29.56 25.06 25.55
CA ILE A 130 30.76 24.57 26.25
C ILE A 130 31.98 25.44 25.91
N ARG A 131 32.17 25.80 24.63
CA ARG A 131 33.26 26.69 24.22
C ARG A 131 33.14 28.06 24.87
N LEU A 132 31.95 28.64 24.91
CA LEU A 132 31.70 29.93 25.54
C LEU A 132 32.06 29.92 27.04
N ILE A 133 31.64 28.89 27.77
CA ILE A 133 31.96 28.72 29.20
C ILE A 133 33.47 28.60 29.41
N ARG A 134 34.19 27.82 28.57
CA ARG A 134 35.65 27.70 28.67
C ARG A 134 36.37 29.03 28.42
N VAL A 135 35.94 29.80 27.43
CA VAL A 135 36.51 31.12 27.15
C VAL A 135 36.25 32.08 28.31
N ALA A 136 35.02 32.13 28.84
CA ALA A 136 34.67 32.96 29.98
C ALA A 136 35.45 32.57 31.26
N ALA A 137 35.63 31.28 31.52
CA ALA A 137 36.45 30.82 32.63
C ALA A 137 37.92 31.23 32.46
N GLY A 138 38.46 31.11 31.24
CA GLY A 138 39.82 31.54 30.92
C GLY A 138 40.06 33.03 31.12
N THR A 139 39.12 33.89 30.69
CA THR A 139 39.25 35.35 30.88
C THR A 139 39.19 35.75 32.35
N VAL A 140 38.33 35.11 33.14
CA VAL A 140 38.25 35.35 34.60
C VAL A 140 39.55 34.94 35.29
N ILE A 141 40.07 33.74 35.02
CA ILE A 141 41.33 33.27 35.60
C ILE A 141 42.49 34.21 35.23
N PHE A 142 42.55 34.64 33.96
CA PHE A 142 43.59 35.56 33.49
C PHE A 142 43.51 36.94 34.19
N ALA A 143 42.30 37.48 34.36
CA ALA A 143 42.09 38.74 35.08
C ALA A 143 42.54 38.63 36.55
N VAL A 144 42.22 37.52 37.22
CA VAL A 144 42.67 37.25 38.61
C VAL A 144 44.19 37.15 38.69
N PHE A 145 44.82 36.47 37.75
CA PHE A 145 46.29 36.35 37.71
C PHE A 145 46.98 37.71 37.57
N ILE A 146 46.47 38.57 36.68
CA ILE A 146 46.96 39.95 36.53
C ILE A 146 46.80 40.71 37.85
N ALA A 147 45.63 40.65 38.48
CA ALA A 147 45.38 41.35 39.74
C ALA A 147 46.34 40.91 40.86
N LEU A 148 46.62 39.61 40.97
CA LEU A 148 47.61 39.10 41.93
C LEU A 148 49.02 39.60 41.62
N MET A 149 49.42 39.64 40.34
CA MET A 149 50.74 40.13 39.94
C MET A 149 50.97 41.60 40.34
N PHE A 150 49.92 42.43 40.30
CA PHE A 150 49.97 43.80 40.79
C PHE A 150 50.00 43.92 42.32
N LEU A 151 49.40 42.95 43.04
CA LEU A 151 49.37 42.95 44.50
C LEU A 151 50.72 42.56 45.14
N PHE A 152 51.51 41.74 44.46
CA PHE A 152 52.81 41.24 44.93
C PHE A 152 54.03 42.04 44.43
N ARG A 153 53.81 43.18 43.78
CA ARG A 153 54.85 44.07 43.27
C ARG A 153 54.96 45.33 44.10
#